data_AF-A0A7C5ZK42-F1
#
_entry.id   AF-A0A7C5ZK42-F1
#
_cell.length_a   1.000
_cell.length_b   1.000
_cell.length_c   1.000
_cell.angle_alpha   90.00
_cell.angle_beta   90.00
_cell.angle_gamma   90.00
#
_symmetry.space_group_name_H-M   'P 1'
#
loop_
_entity.id
_entity.type
_entity.pdbx_description
1 polymer ?
#
loop_
_entity_poly.entity_id
_entity_poly.type
_entity_poly.pdbx_seq_one_letter_code
_entity_poly.pdbx_strand_id
1 'polypeptide(L)'
;MRAVAPAGPPKAVSPSLKNNEATSLREALVGFGTTVALALPLAVGLPISITGRPILAKRVVLIGRRTGVWSRLEAYWYNRTWQEEWKRVRLGRRSLLFLPIVAGLAVAYRILPGGAPASPVTITVSAAADLTPAFQEIARSYETETGTRVILNFGSTGQLAQQIEQGAPVDVFAAADIGYVEDLANMRLIIPDTRALYARGRITIWTRADSTLRLESLTDLAQPNVQKVAIANPDHAPYGVAAREAMRRAGVWDAVQSKLVLAENVAQTLQYAETGNVDAAIVALSLSVQSQGHWKLISQDLHQPIDQALAVMRDTKHEREARGFISYVNSPQGREVMSRYGFILPGEEPVK
;
A
#
# COMPACT_ATOMS: atom_id res chain seq x y z
N MET A 1 44.47 -66.24 7.76
CA MET A 1 45.22 -66.46 6.51
C MET A 1 44.38 -67.29 5.54
N ARG A 2 43.71 -66.63 4.59
CA ARG A 2 43.41 -67.10 3.22
C ARG A 2 42.77 -65.93 2.44
N ALA A 3 43.08 -65.90 1.14
CA ALA A 3 42.95 -64.79 0.20
C ALA A 3 41.51 -64.32 -0.09
N VAL A 4 41.38 -63.15 -0.74
CA VAL A 4 40.66 -62.91 -2.01
C VAL A 4 40.59 -61.38 -2.28
N ALA A 5 41.14 -60.95 -3.42
CA ALA A 5 40.73 -59.72 -4.14
C ALA A 5 39.73 -60.14 -5.25
N PRO A 6 39.05 -59.28 -6.06
CA PRO A 6 39.09 -57.81 -6.24
C PRO A 6 37.67 -57.17 -6.50
N ALA A 7 37.57 -55.89 -6.91
CA ALA A 7 36.69 -55.40 -8.01
C ALA A 7 36.65 -53.85 -8.11
N GLY A 8 36.80 -53.31 -9.33
CA GLY A 8 36.81 -51.87 -9.65
C GLY A 8 35.42 -51.23 -9.85
N PRO A 9 35.36 -49.92 -10.16
CA PRO A 9 34.11 -49.15 -10.17
C PRO A 9 33.35 -49.26 -11.50
N PRO A 10 31.99 -49.20 -11.49
CA PRO A 10 31.22 -49.24 -12.73
C PRO A 10 31.10 -47.85 -13.41
N LYS A 11 31.00 -47.94 -14.74
CA LYS A 11 30.94 -46.88 -15.75
C LYS A 11 29.60 -46.15 -15.80
N ALA A 12 29.67 -44.91 -16.30
CA ALA A 12 28.56 -44.09 -16.76
C ALA A 12 27.79 -44.73 -17.94
N VAL A 13 26.48 -44.51 -17.95
CA VAL A 13 25.59 -44.78 -19.08
C VAL A 13 24.57 -43.65 -19.18
N SER A 14 24.64 -42.88 -20.27
CA SER A 14 23.47 -42.33 -20.97
C SER A 14 23.26 -43.20 -22.22
N PRO A 15 22.06 -43.31 -22.82
CA PRO A 15 21.63 -42.29 -23.79
C PRO A 15 20.11 -42.16 -24.09
N SER A 16 19.76 -40.98 -24.65
CA SER A 16 18.83 -40.71 -25.78
C SER A 16 17.35 -41.14 -25.70
N LEU A 17 16.37 -40.33 -26.10
CA LEU A 17 15.89 -40.02 -27.48
C LEU A 17 14.65 -39.10 -27.27
N LYS A 18 14.14 -38.21 -28.13
CA LYS A 18 14.27 -37.88 -29.57
C LYS A 18 13.39 -36.64 -29.85
N ASN A 19 13.80 -35.83 -30.84
CA ASN A 19 12.99 -35.20 -31.91
C ASN A 19 11.91 -34.14 -31.53
N ASN A 20 11.56 -33.12 -32.33
CA ASN A 20 11.93 -32.70 -33.68
C ASN A 20 11.48 -31.23 -33.91
N GLU A 21 12.20 -30.56 -34.81
CA GLU A 21 11.74 -29.66 -35.88
C GLU A 21 10.96 -28.36 -35.60
N ALA A 22 11.58 -27.28 -36.09
CA ALA A 22 10.93 -26.08 -36.61
C ALA A 22 10.13 -26.41 -37.87
N THR A 23 8.94 -25.82 -38.05
CA THR A 23 8.41 -25.30 -39.33
C THR A 23 7.22 -24.37 -39.08
N SER A 24 7.14 -23.36 -39.94
CA SER A 24 6.26 -22.22 -40.04
C SER A 24 4.80 -22.49 -40.45
N LEU A 25 3.99 -21.43 -40.29
CA LEU A 25 2.80 -20.99 -41.08
C LEU A 25 1.39 -21.34 -40.57
N ARG A 26 0.69 -20.23 -40.27
CA ARG A 26 -0.72 -19.88 -40.59
C ARG A 26 -1.86 -20.32 -39.67
N GLU A 27 -2.44 -19.26 -39.09
CA GLU A 27 -3.84 -18.83 -39.14
C GLU A 27 -4.73 -18.95 -37.89
N ALA A 28 -5.56 -17.91 -37.78
CA ALA A 28 -6.72 -17.66 -36.92
C ALA A 28 -6.43 -17.20 -35.46
N LEU A 29 -7.00 -16.10 -34.92
CA LEU A 29 -7.90 -15.04 -35.39
C LEU A 29 -8.18 -14.14 -34.16
N VAL A 30 -8.36 -12.83 -34.34
CA VAL A 30 -9.07 -11.88 -33.43
C VAL A 30 -8.38 -11.61 -32.07
N GLY A 31 -8.22 -10.42 -31.53
CA GLY A 31 -8.76 -9.09 -31.80
C GLY A 31 -8.76 -8.33 -30.45
N PHE A 32 -8.50 -7.02 -30.53
CA PHE A 32 -8.75 -5.99 -29.50
C PHE A 32 -7.94 -6.03 -28.19
N GLY A 33 -6.92 -5.17 -28.15
CA GLY A 33 -6.44 -4.56 -26.91
C GLY A 33 -7.39 -3.43 -26.48
N THR A 34 -7.93 -3.54 -25.28
CA THR A 34 -8.76 -2.53 -24.61
C THR A 34 -7.91 -1.82 -23.56
N THR A 35 -7.59 -0.54 -23.80
CA THR A 35 -7.27 0.39 -22.72
C THR A 35 -8.57 1.08 -22.34
N VAL A 36 -9.01 0.85 -21.09
CA VAL A 36 -10.21 1.41 -20.47
C VAL A 36 -9.92 2.86 -20.10
N ALA A 37 -10.62 3.81 -20.75
CA ALA A 37 -10.82 5.15 -20.21
C ALA A 37 -12.17 5.15 -19.48
N LEU A 38 -12.14 5.25 -18.15
CA LEU A 38 -13.32 5.45 -17.33
C LEU A 38 -13.86 6.88 -17.55
N ALA A 39 -15.12 6.98 -17.97
CA ALA A 39 -15.94 8.18 -17.89
C ALA A 39 -17.31 7.77 -17.35
N LEU A 40 -17.80 8.46 -16.31
CA LEU A 40 -19.18 8.40 -15.77
C LEU A 40 -19.34 9.51 -14.68
N PRO A 41 -20.57 9.94 -14.31
CA PRO A 41 -21.31 11.02 -14.99
C PRO A 41 -21.86 12.10 -14.03
N LEU A 42 -22.65 13.03 -14.60
CA LEU A 42 -23.77 13.82 -14.04
C LEU A 42 -23.58 15.35 -14.13
N ALA A 43 -24.21 15.94 -15.14
CA ALA A 43 -24.72 17.29 -15.06
C ALA A 43 -26.22 17.24 -15.37
N VAL A 44 -27.00 17.61 -14.35
CA VAL A 44 -28.44 17.82 -14.36
C VAL A 44 -28.77 18.98 -15.31
N GLY A 45 -29.77 18.78 -16.16
CA GLY A 45 -30.19 19.75 -17.16
C GLY A 45 -31.01 20.91 -16.60
N LEU A 46 -30.96 22.03 -17.32
CA LEU A 46 -32.05 23.00 -17.50
C LEU A 46 -31.90 23.62 -18.92
N PRO A 47 -32.99 23.91 -19.64
CA PRO A 47 -32.95 24.10 -21.09
C PRO A 47 -32.83 25.57 -21.47
N ILE A 48 -31.97 25.88 -22.44
CA ILE A 48 -32.13 27.09 -23.26
C ILE A 48 -32.00 26.66 -24.72
N SER A 49 -33.16 26.64 -25.38
CA SER A 49 -33.30 26.46 -26.82
C SER A 49 -32.87 27.74 -27.54
N ILE A 50 -31.81 27.68 -28.35
CA ILE A 50 -31.64 28.58 -29.50
C ILE A 50 -31.15 27.79 -30.72
N THR A 51 -31.94 27.92 -31.77
CA THR A 51 -31.83 27.55 -33.18
C THR A 51 -30.43 27.51 -33.82
N GLY A 52 -30.18 26.50 -34.68
CA GLY A 52 -29.53 26.75 -35.97
C GLY A 52 -28.28 25.92 -36.38
N ARG A 53 -28.53 24.72 -36.94
CA ARG A 53 -27.77 23.97 -37.98
C ARG A 53 -26.28 23.54 -37.78
N PRO A 54 -25.88 22.38 -38.36
CA PRO A 54 -24.67 21.65 -38.00
C PRO A 54 -23.47 21.98 -38.90
N ILE A 55 -22.25 21.87 -38.37
CA ILE A 55 -21.03 21.80 -39.20
C ILE A 55 -20.30 20.49 -38.90
N LEU A 56 -20.02 19.77 -39.98
CA LEU A 56 -19.41 18.45 -40.03
C LEU A 56 -18.09 18.37 -39.26
N ALA A 57 -17.98 17.33 -38.42
CA ALA A 57 -16.70 16.82 -37.96
C ALA A 57 -15.93 16.20 -39.14
N LYS A 58 -14.72 16.69 -39.41
CA LYS A 58 -13.72 15.96 -40.20
C LYS A 58 -12.65 15.41 -39.27
N ARG A 59 -12.66 14.08 -39.14
CA ARG A 59 -11.56 13.23 -38.67
C ARG A 59 -10.38 13.39 -39.63
N VAL A 60 -9.17 13.59 -39.12
CA VAL A 60 -7.92 13.28 -39.83
C VAL A 60 -7.13 12.33 -38.95
N VAL A 61 -6.72 11.22 -39.55
CA VAL A 61 -5.91 10.15 -38.96
C VAL A 61 -4.75 9.91 -39.93
N LEU A 62 -3.60 9.48 -39.38
CA LEU A 62 -2.43 8.83 -40.01
C LEU A 62 -1.42 9.82 -40.67
N ILE A 63 -0.08 9.69 -40.60
CA ILE A 63 0.85 8.54 -40.42
C ILE A 63 2.20 9.06 -39.85
N GLY A 64 2.91 8.25 -39.05
CA GLY A 64 4.28 8.54 -38.60
C GLY A 64 5.40 8.00 -39.50
N ARG A 65 6.61 8.58 -39.40
CA ARG A 65 7.90 7.88 -39.63
C ARG A 65 9.08 8.58 -38.94
N ARG A 66 10.00 7.76 -38.45
CA ARG A 66 11.33 8.06 -37.86
C ARG A 66 12.20 8.94 -38.76
N THR A 67 12.90 9.92 -38.18
CA THR A 67 14.38 10.12 -38.16
C THR A 67 14.68 11.41 -37.38
N GLY A 68 15.84 11.46 -36.70
CA GLY A 68 16.17 12.51 -35.72
C GLY A 68 16.76 13.81 -36.25
N VAL A 69 17.17 14.62 -35.26
CA VAL A 69 18.02 15.83 -35.28
C VAL A 69 17.31 17.18 -35.48
N TRP A 70 17.29 17.90 -34.34
CA TRP A 70 17.27 19.33 -34.03
C TRP A 70 17.22 20.38 -35.16
N SER A 71 16.28 21.31 -35.05
CA SER A 71 16.49 22.71 -34.62
C SER A 71 15.49 23.70 -35.27
N ARG A 72 15.05 24.67 -34.46
CA ARG A 72 14.39 25.95 -34.83
C ARG A 72 13.15 25.89 -35.72
N LEU A 73 11.99 26.17 -35.12
CA LEU A 73 10.94 27.02 -35.70
C LEU A 73 10.08 27.57 -34.55
N GLU A 74 10.60 28.61 -33.90
CA GLU A 74 9.74 29.63 -33.30
C GLU A 74 8.99 30.38 -34.40
N ALA A 75 7.83 30.93 -34.04
CA ALA A 75 7.12 31.98 -34.76
C ALA A 75 6.46 31.60 -36.09
N TYR A 76 5.38 30.82 -36.00
CA TYR A 76 4.20 31.05 -36.84
C TYR A 76 3.01 30.46 -36.10
N TRP A 77 2.13 31.31 -35.58
CA TRP A 77 0.74 31.06 -35.10
C TRP A 77 0.40 32.05 -33.98
N TYR A 78 0.58 33.34 -34.26
CA TYR A 78 -0.07 34.40 -33.52
C TYR A 78 -0.30 35.61 -34.44
N ASN A 79 -1.10 35.45 -35.51
CA ASN A 79 -1.76 36.59 -36.14
C ASN A 79 -2.83 36.16 -37.15
N ARG A 80 -3.91 36.95 -37.27
CA ARG A 80 -5.24 36.67 -37.87
C ARG A 80 -6.12 35.86 -36.93
N THR A 81 -6.90 36.50 -36.05
CA THR A 81 -8.24 37.01 -36.46
C THR A 81 -8.79 38.17 -35.61
N TRP A 82 -7.98 38.94 -34.87
CA TRP A 82 -8.49 39.89 -33.87
C TRP A 82 -8.30 41.40 -34.15
N GLN A 83 -8.03 41.82 -35.39
CA GLN A 83 -7.57 43.21 -35.66
C GLN A 83 -8.52 44.13 -36.47
N GLU A 84 -9.78 43.77 -36.76
CA GLU A 84 -10.61 44.62 -37.66
C GLU A 84 -12.03 45.02 -37.17
N GLU A 85 -12.39 44.85 -35.90
CA GLU A 85 -13.76 45.20 -35.44
C GLU A 85 -13.93 46.48 -34.60
N TRP A 86 -12.87 47.24 -34.27
CA TRP A 86 -13.00 48.36 -33.32
C TRP A 86 -13.01 49.78 -33.91
N LYS A 87 -13.06 49.97 -35.23
CA LYS A 87 -12.96 51.32 -35.84
C LYS A 87 -14.25 52.13 -35.95
N ARG A 88 -15.36 51.77 -35.29
CA ARG A 88 -16.55 52.65 -35.24
C ARG A 88 -17.26 52.64 -33.89
N VAL A 89 -16.67 53.32 -32.92
CA VAL A 89 -17.44 53.92 -31.81
C VAL A 89 -17.09 55.40 -31.74
N ARG A 90 -17.99 56.25 -32.27
CA ARG A 90 -17.93 57.70 -32.10
C ARG A 90 -18.27 58.01 -30.64
N LEU A 91 -17.28 58.44 -29.86
CA LEU A 91 -17.51 59.00 -28.53
C LEU A 91 -18.28 60.32 -28.66
N GLY A 92 -19.58 60.30 -28.32
CA GLY A 92 -20.36 61.51 -28.09
C GLY A 92 -19.90 62.19 -26.79
N ARG A 93 -19.77 63.53 -26.82
CA ARG A 93 -19.38 64.42 -25.71
C ARG A 93 -20.43 64.44 -24.58
N ARG A 94 -20.63 63.32 -23.88
CA ARG A 94 -21.43 63.22 -22.66
C ARG A 94 -20.80 62.22 -21.69
N SER A 95 -19.55 62.48 -21.28
CA SER A 95 -18.82 61.63 -20.34
C SER A 95 -18.09 62.50 -19.33
N LEU A 96 -18.80 63.02 -18.33
CA LEU A 96 -18.17 63.75 -17.21
C LEU A 96 -18.90 63.60 -15.87
N LEU A 97 -19.79 62.62 -15.70
CA LEU A 97 -20.49 62.39 -14.42
C LEU A 97 -20.46 60.95 -13.88
N PHE A 98 -19.54 60.10 -14.33
CA PHE A 98 -19.38 58.73 -13.79
C PHE A 98 -17.96 58.42 -13.29
N LEU A 99 -17.21 59.46 -12.89
CA LEU A 99 -15.81 59.31 -12.44
C LEU A 99 -15.54 59.25 -10.92
N PRO A 100 -16.53 59.12 -9.99
CA PRO A 100 -16.22 58.70 -8.62
C PRO A 100 -16.64 57.25 -8.28
N ILE A 101 -17.42 56.55 -9.12
CA ILE A 101 -17.95 55.22 -8.77
C ILE A 101 -16.98 54.08 -9.12
N VAL A 102 -16.12 54.24 -10.13
CA VAL A 102 -15.15 53.20 -10.52
C VAL A 102 -13.91 53.16 -9.61
N ALA A 103 -13.55 54.28 -8.98
CA ALA A 103 -12.42 54.34 -8.04
C ALA A 103 -12.74 53.75 -6.66
N GLY A 104 -14.00 53.79 -6.21
CA GLY A 104 -14.43 53.18 -4.94
C GLY A 104 -14.49 51.63 -4.99
N LEU A 105 -14.77 51.06 -6.16
CA LEU A 105 -14.84 49.60 -6.35
C LEU A 105 -13.46 48.93 -6.50
N ALA A 106 -12.44 49.67 -6.93
CA ALA A 106 -11.07 49.16 -7.02
C ALA A 106 -10.38 49.05 -5.63
N VAL A 107 -10.80 49.86 -4.67
CA VAL A 107 -10.28 49.80 -3.28
C VAL A 107 -11.03 48.76 -2.44
N ALA A 108 -12.32 48.50 -2.73
CA ALA A 108 -13.11 47.50 -2.02
C ALA A 108 -12.76 46.03 -2.39
N TYR A 109 -12.18 45.78 -3.57
CA TYR A 109 -11.80 44.41 -3.98
C TYR A 109 -10.46 43.93 -3.39
N ARG A 110 -9.72 44.81 -2.69
CA ARG A 110 -8.42 44.51 -2.08
C ARG A 110 -8.51 44.04 -0.62
N ILE A 111 -9.71 43.97 -0.04
CA ILE A 111 -9.95 43.59 1.38
C ILE A 111 -10.92 42.40 1.47
N LEU A 112 -10.81 41.44 0.55
CA LEU A 112 -11.35 40.10 0.77
C LEU A 112 -10.16 39.20 1.11
N PRO A 113 -10.02 38.72 2.36
CA PRO A 113 -9.09 37.64 2.67
C PRO A 113 -9.62 36.35 2.04
N GLY A 114 -9.53 36.26 0.72
CA GLY A 114 -9.81 35.06 -0.06
C GLY A 114 -8.61 34.13 -0.01
N GLY A 115 -8.29 33.60 1.18
CA GLY A 115 -7.52 32.38 1.25
C GLY A 115 -8.41 31.27 0.70
N ALA A 116 -8.16 30.82 -0.53
CA ALA A 116 -8.67 29.51 -0.93
C ALA A 116 -8.28 28.51 0.17
N PRO A 117 -9.20 27.65 0.66
CA PRO A 117 -8.84 26.66 1.66
C PRO A 117 -7.61 25.91 1.13
N ALA A 118 -6.49 26.02 1.86
CA ALA A 118 -5.28 25.32 1.49
C ALA A 118 -5.66 23.85 1.34
N SER A 119 -5.34 23.26 0.18
CA SER A 119 -5.63 21.85 -0.04
C SER A 119 -5.01 21.05 1.11
N PRO A 120 -5.75 20.09 1.70
CA PRO A 120 -5.26 19.37 2.86
C PRO A 120 -3.93 18.70 2.52
N VAL A 121 -2.91 18.94 3.35
CA VAL A 121 -1.61 18.26 3.22
C VAL A 121 -1.88 16.77 3.29
N THR A 122 -1.26 16.00 2.39
CA THR A 122 -1.43 14.55 2.33
C THR A 122 -0.10 13.90 2.62
N ILE A 123 -0.08 12.98 3.58
CA ILE A 123 1.08 12.14 3.89
C ILE A 123 0.82 10.69 3.50
N THR A 124 1.87 9.98 3.09
CA THR A 124 1.84 8.54 2.80
C THR A 124 2.51 7.77 3.93
N VAL A 125 1.78 6.82 4.50
CA VAL A 125 2.24 5.97 5.60
C VAL A 125 2.32 4.54 5.09
N SER A 126 3.53 4.00 4.99
CA SER A 126 3.75 2.57 4.74
C SER A 126 3.80 1.84 6.08
N ALA A 127 2.84 0.95 6.30
CA ALA A 127 2.60 0.32 7.59
C ALA A 127 2.54 -1.21 7.47
N ALA A 128 3.09 -1.89 8.46
CA ALA A 128 2.97 -3.35 8.56
C ALA A 128 1.49 -3.79 8.56
N ALA A 129 1.20 -4.91 7.90
CA ALA A 129 -0.16 -5.35 7.63
C ALA A 129 -0.98 -5.69 8.89
N ASP A 130 -0.34 -5.97 10.03
CA ASP A 130 -1.02 -6.14 11.33
C ASP A 130 -1.65 -4.85 11.85
N LEU A 131 -1.18 -3.70 11.41
CA LEU A 131 -1.72 -2.38 11.77
C LEU A 131 -3.00 -2.03 11.02
N THR A 132 -3.38 -2.79 9.99
CA THR A 132 -4.48 -2.44 9.08
C THR A 132 -5.72 -1.87 9.78
N PRO A 133 -6.35 -2.57 10.75
CA PRO A 133 -7.56 -2.03 11.36
C PRO A 133 -7.28 -0.83 12.28
N ALA A 134 -6.21 -0.88 13.07
CA ALA A 134 -5.84 0.18 14.01
C ALA A 134 -5.47 1.48 13.30
N PHE A 135 -4.65 1.41 12.25
CA PHE A 135 -4.20 2.58 11.50
C PHE A 135 -5.32 3.18 10.64
N GLN A 136 -6.29 2.38 10.17
CA GLN A 136 -7.49 2.92 9.52
C GLN A 136 -8.33 3.77 10.49
N GLU A 137 -8.46 3.33 11.75
CA GLU A 137 -9.14 4.12 12.77
C GLU A 137 -8.35 5.37 13.17
N ILE A 138 -7.06 5.21 13.47
CA ILE A 138 -6.15 6.31 13.82
C ILE A 138 -6.13 7.36 12.71
N ALA A 139 -6.00 6.95 11.44
CA ALA A 139 -5.98 7.87 10.31
C ALA A 139 -7.27 8.70 10.22
N ARG A 140 -8.45 8.07 10.35
CA ARG A 140 -9.73 8.79 10.31
C ARG A 140 -9.87 9.83 11.44
N SER A 141 -9.47 9.47 12.66
CA SER A 141 -9.51 10.38 13.80
C SER A 141 -8.49 11.51 13.62
N TYR A 142 -7.26 11.20 13.22
CA TYR A 142 -6.21 12.17 12.94
C TYR A 142 -6.59 13.16 11.82
N GLU A 143 -7.19 12.66 10.74
CA GLU A 143 -7.70 13.48 9.63
C GLU A 143 -8.78 14.45 10.10
N THR A 144 -9.70 13.99 10.94
CA THR A 144 -10.80 14.79 11.48
C THR A 144 -10.28 15.90 12.39
N GLU A 145 -9.28 15.60 13.23
CA GLU A 145 -8.74 16.55 14.21
C GLU A 145 -7.76 17.56 13.61
N THR A 146 -6.98 17.15 12.61
CA THR A 146 -5.86 17.97 12.11
C THR A 146 -6.08 18.53 10.71
N GLY A 147 -6.99 17.95 9.93
CA GLY A 147 -7.18 18.25 8.51
C GLY A 147 -6.07 17.70 7.59
N THR A 148 -5.09 16.95 8.13
CA THR A 148 -4.04 16.30 7.33
C THR A 148 -4.53 14.95 6.84
N ARG A 149 -4.55 14.75 5.52
CA ARG A 149 -4.94 13.48 4.88
C ARG A 149 -3.84 12.42 5.04
N VAL A 150 -4.22 11.18 5.33
CA VAL A 150 -3.31 10.05 5.50
C VAL A 150 -3.64 8.97 4.47
N ILE A 151 -2.72 8.72 3.55
CA ILE A 151 -2.79 7.58 2.63
C ILE A 151 -2.03 6.42 3.26
N LEU A 152 -2.75 5.34 3.54
CA LEU A 152 -2.20 4.12 4.14
C LEU A 152 -1.85 3.11 3.04
N ASN A 153 -0.61 2.61 3.08
CA ASN A 153 -0.14 1.48 2.27
C ASN A 153 0.26 0.34 3.22
N PHE A 154 -0.42 -0.80 3.13
CA PHE A 154 -0.17 -1.94 4.02
C PHE A 154 0.57 -3.07 3.31
N GLY A 155 1.51 -3.71 3.99
CA GLY A 155 2.31 -4.79 3.43
C GLY A 155 3.14 -5.53 4.49
N SER A 156 3.97 -6.48 4.05
CA SER A 156 4.96 -7.04 4.95
C SER A 156 6.05 -6.00 5.25
N THR A 157 6.54 -5.97 6.49
CA THR A 157 7.56 -4.99 6.90
C THR A 157 8.80 -5.03 6.02
N GLY A 158 9.29 -6.23 5.66
CA GLY A 158 10.48 -6.36 4.83
C GLY A 158 10.27 -5.92 3.38
N GLN A 159 9.12 -6.22 2.77
CA GLN A 159 8.85 -5.73 1.41
C GLN A 159 8.67 -4.22 1.38
N LEU A 160 8.00 -3.63 2.38
CA LEU A 160 7.85 -2.18 2.49
C LEU A 160 9.20 -1.49 2.70
N ALA A 161 10.05 -2.04 3.57
CA ALA A 161 11.42 -1.53 3.75
C ALA A 161 12.20 -1.58 2.43
N GLN A 162 12.16 -2.71 1.71
CA GLN A 162 12.81 -2.85 0.41
C GLN A 162 12.28 -1.82 -0.63
N GLN A 163 10.97 -1.54 -0.63
CA GLN A 163 10.40 -0.51 -1.49
C GLN A 163 10.91 0.89 -1.13
N ILE A 164 11.03 1.20 0.17
CA ILE A 164 11.59 2.46 0.67
C ILE A 164 13.06 2.60 0.27
N GLU A 165 13.86 1.54 0.41
CA GLU A 165 15.26 1.51 -0.06
C GLU A 165 15.36 1.80 -1.56
N GLN A 166 14.37 1.37 -2.34
CA GLN A 166 14.27 1.61 -3.79
C GLN A 166 13.68 2.98 -4.15
N GLY A 167 13.38 3.83 -3.17
CA GLY A 167 12.90 5.21 -3.38
C GLY A 167 11.38 5.35 -3.47
N ALA A 168 10.61 4.44 -2.87
CA ALA A 168 9.17 4.63 -2.73
C ALA A 168 8.87 5.95 -1.98
N PRO A 169 7.93 6.79 -2.49
CA PRO A 169 7.61 8.08 -1.88
C PRO A 169 6.74 7.88 -0.63
N VAL A 170 7.40 7.73 0.51
CA VAL A 170 6.79 7.47 1.82
C VAL A 170 7.18 8.58 2.78
N ASP A 171 6.25 9.04 3.61
CA ASP A 171 6.50 10.05 4.65
C ASP A 171 6.74 9.42 6.01
N VAL A 172 6.01 8.34 6.34
CA VAL A 172 6.16 7.57 7.58
C VAL A 172 6.26 6.09 7.28
N PHE A 173 7.23 5.41 7.90
CA PHE A 173 7.31 3.95 7.93
C PHE A 173 6.94 3.46 9.33
N ALA A 174 6.00 2.51 9.41
CA ALA A 174 5.62 1.83 10.65
C ALA A 174 5.83 0.31 10.50
N ALA A 175 6.83 -0.20 11.21
CA ALA A 175 7.36 -1.55 11.07
C ALA A 175 6.95 -2.45 12.24
N ALA A 176 6.64 -3.71 11.96
CA ALA A 176 6.38 -4.73 12.97
C ALA A 176 7.67 -5.37 13.53
N ASP A 177 8.83 -4.76 13.28
CA ASP A 177 10.15 -5.19 13.76
C ASP A 177 11.09 -3.99 13.76
N ILE A 178 11.74 -3.73 14.91
CA ILE A 178 12.68 -2.63 15.11
C ILE A 178 13.88 -2.67 14.17
N GLY A 179 14.33 -3.86 13.76
CA GLY A 179 15.50 -4.08 12.92
C GLY A 179 15.38 -3.40 11.57
N TYR A 180 14.19 -3.44 10.94
CA TYR A 180 13.98 -2.76 9.66
C TYR A 180 14.06 -1.23 9.78
N VAL A 181 13.62 -0.66 10.91
CA VAL A 181 13.79 0.78 11.15
C VAL A 181 15.26 1.12 11.37
N GLU A 182 16.01 0.23 12.02
CA GLU A 182 17.46 0.37 12.22
C GLU A 182 18.25 0.27 10.93
N ASP A 183 17.91 -0.67 10.06
CA ASP A 183 18.54 -0.82 8.76
C ASP A 183 18.33 0.42 7.89
N LEU A 184 17.09 0.93 7.82
CA LEU A 184 16.81 2.21 7.13
C LEU A 184 17.54 3.39 7.79
N ALA A 185 17.72 3.38 9.12
CA ALA A 185 18.53 4.39 9.81
C ALA A 185 20.00 4.34 9.40
N ASN A 186 20.58 3.15 9.33
CA ASN A 186 21.96 2.90 8.93
C ASN A 186 22.21 3.34 7.48
N MET A 187 21.22 3.16 6.61
CA MET A 187 21.22 3.67 5.23
C MET A 187 20.95 5.17 5.13
N ARG A 188 20.69 5.85 6.26
CA ARG A 188 20.33 7.28 6.34
C ARG A 188 19.04 7.59 5.59
N LEU A 189 18.07 6.68 5.54
CA LEU A 189 16.79 6.89 4.88
C LEU A 189 15.70 7.46 5.80
N ILE A 190 15.98 7.60 7.10
CA ILE A 190 15.06 8.19 8.08
C ILE A 190 15.64 9.44 8.72
N ILE A 191 14.75 10.24 9.33
CA ILE A 191 15.12 11.36 10.19
C ILE A 191 15.45 10.81 11.60
N PRO A 192 16.71 10.91 12.08
CA PRO A 192 17.18 10.11 13.22
C PRO A 192 16.41 10.26 14.53
N ASP A 193 15.94 11.46 14.86
CA ASP A 193 15.24 11.79 16.11
C ASP A 193 13.75 11.42 16.09
N THR A 194 13.27 10.81 15.00
CA THR A 194 11.86 10.43 14.82
C THR A 194 11.58 8.96 15.11
N ARG A 195 12.63 8.16 15.37
CA ARG A 195 12.49 6.76 15.75
C ARG A 195 11.73 6.67 17.06
N ALA A 196 10.63 5.92 17.08
CA ALA A 196 9.92 5.62 18.31
C ALA A 196 9.31 4.22 18.29
N LEU A 197 9.42 3.53 19.44
CA LEU A 197 8.60 2.35 19.71
C LEU A 197 7.16 2.79 19.87
N TYR A 198 6.22 2.01 19.33
CA TYR A 198 4.79 2.31 19.48
C TYR A 198 3.98 1.12 20.01
N ALA A 199 4.47 -0.11 19.82
CA ALA A 199 3.77 -1.32 20.25
C ALA A 199 4.68 -2.55 20.27
N ARG A 200 4.17 -3.61 20.88
CA ARG A 200 4.60 -5.00 20.71
C ARG A 200 3.41 -5.83 20.23
N GLY A 201 3.62 -6.59 19.16
CA GLY A 201 2.64 -7.48 18.56
C GLY A 201 2.49 -8.81 19.29
N ARG A 202 1.35 -9.48 19.09
CA ARG A 202 1.06 -10.84 19.58
C ARG A 202 0.50 -11.70 18.45
N ILE A 203 0.75 -13.01 18.52
CA ILE A 203 0.23 -13.98 17.54
C ILE A 203 -0.85 -14.89 18.15
N THR A 204 -1.76 -15.34 17.30
CA THR A 204 -2.85 -16.25 17.62
C THR A 204 -2.88 -17.43 16.66
N ILE A 205 -3.44 -18.55 17.09
CA ILE A 205 -3.99 -19.57 16.19
C ILE A 205 -5.40 -19.13 15.85
N TRP A 206 -5.76 -19.16 14.58
CA TRP A 206 -7.07 -18.72 14.09
C TRP A 206 -7.71 -19.80 13.21
N THR A 207 -9.01 -20.00 13.37
CA THR A 207 -9.84 -20.86 12.50
C THR A 207 -11.15 -20.16 12.15
N ARG A 208 -11.74 -20.55 11.00
CA ARG A 208 -13.01 -20.00 10.52
C ARG A 208 -14.15 -20.32 11.50
N ALA A 209 -15.16 -19.46 11.57
CA ALA A 209 -16.25 -19.53 12.55
C ALA A 209 -17.09 -20.82 12.50
N ASP A 210 -17.15 -21.46 11.33
CA ASP A 210 -17.85 -22.74 11.10
C ASP A 210 -16.88 -23.93 11.06
N SER A 211 -15.61 -23.74 11.45
CA SER A 211 -14.65 -24.81 11.57
C SER A 211 -15.04 -25.79 12.68
N THR A 212 -14.97 -27.07 12.38
CA THR A 212 -15.16 -28.14 13.38
C THR A 212 -13.87 -28.46 14.14
N LEU A 213 -12.74 -27.86 13.75
CA LEU A 213 -11.45 -28.04 14.41
C LEU A 213 -11.45 -27.36 15.77
N ARG A 214 -10.95 -28.09 16.77
CA ARG A 214 -10.69 -27.54 18.11
C ARG A 214 -9.18 -27.49 18.31
N LEU A 215 -8.62 -26.30 18.09
CA LEU A 215 -7.20 -26.04 18.29
C LEU A 215 -7.04 -25.26 19.59
N GLU A 216 -6.54 -25.91 20.63
CA GLU A 216 -6.30 -25.29 21.94
C GLU A 216 -4.83 -24.88 22.08
N SER A 217 -3.95 -25.43 21.24
CA SER A 217 -2.51 -25.24 21.30
C SER A 217 -1.86 -25.39 19.93
N LEU A 218 -0.60 -24.95 19.80
CA LEU A 218 0.15 -25.14 18.56
C LEU A 218 0.34 -26.62 18.21
N THR A 219 0.38 -27.51 19.21
CA THR A 219 0.54 -28.94 18.96
C THR A 219 -0.61 -29.54 18.18
N ASP A 220 -1.79 -28.92 18.25
CA ASP A 220 -2.99 -29.37 17.53
C ASP A 220 -2.89 -29.18 16.01
N LEU A 221 -1.99 -28.31 15.53
CA LEU A 221 -1.74 -28.14 14.09
C LEU A 221 -1.15 -29.42 13.44
N ALA A 222 -0.55 -30.30 14.24
CA ALA A 222 -0.02 -31.57 13.76
C ALA A 222 -1.12 -32.62 13.52
N GLN A 223 -2.34 -32.42 14.03
CA GLN A 223 -3.43 -33.41 13.93
C GLN A 223 -3.73 -33.78 12.45
N PRO A 224 -4.10 -35.05 12.16
CA PRO A 224 -4.34 -35.50 10.79
C PRO A 224 -5.53 -34.82 10.09
N ASN A 225 -6.48 -34.25 10.82
CA ASN A 225 -7.62 -33.51 10.29
C ASN A 225 -7.28 -32.05 9.92
N VAL A 226 -6.10 -31.55 10.30
CA VAL A 226 -5.55 -30.27 9.83
C VAL A 226 -4.71 -30.54 8.59
N GLN A 227 -5.16 -30.08 7.42
CA GLN A 227 -4.54 -30.31 6.12
C GLN A 227 -3.68 -29.13 5.65
N LYS A 228 -4.15 -27.90 5.89
CA LYS A 228 -3.49 -26.66 5.48
C LYS A 228 -3.43 -25.65 6.59
N VAL A 229 -2.24 -25.11 6.83
CA VAL A 229 -1.99 -24.06 7.83
C VAL A 229 -1.35 -22.87 7.15
N ALA A 230 -1.97 -21.69 7.21
CA ALA A 230 -1.36 -20.48 6.68
C ALA A 230 -0.46 -19.78 7.71
N ILE A 231 0.69 -19.31 7.25
CA ILE A 231 1.53 -18.33 7.97
C ILE A 231 1.95 -17.23 7.00
N ALA A 232 2.28 -16.04 7.50
CA ALA A 232 2.96 -15.04 6.68
C ALA A 232 4.36 -15.56 6.31
N ASN A 233 4.90 -15.15 5.17
CA ASN A 233 6.20 -15.62 4.70
C ASN A 233 7.32 -15.15 5.64
N PRO A 234 8.01 -16.07 6.36
CA PRO A 234 9.05 -15.70 7.31
C PRO A 234 10.28 -15.02 6.70
N ASP A 235 10.42 -15.03 5.36
CA ASP A 235 11.56 -14.40 4.70
C ASP A 235 11.49 -12.87 4.73
N HIS A 236 10.30 -12.30 4.95
CA HIS A 236 10.11 -10.84 4.94
C HIS A 236 9.01 -10.33 5.90
N ALA A 237 8.22 -11.22 6.50
CA ALA A 237 7.17 -10.84 7.44
C ALA A 237 7.54 -11.23 8.88
N PRO A 238 7.68 -10.26 9.81
CA PRO A 238 7.98 -10.54 11.22
C PRO A 238 7.01 -11.52 11.89
N TYR A 239 5.71 -11.42 11.58
CA TYR A 239 4.69 -12.36 12.06
C TYR A 239 4.88 -13.79 11.54
N GLY A 240 5.45 -13.96 10.35
CA GLY A 240 5.84 -15.25 9.80
C GLY A 240 7.03 -15.86 10.55
N VAL A 241 8.03 -15.03 10.87
CA VAL A 241 9.17 -15.41 11.70
C VAL A 241 8.68 -15.89 13.06
N ALA A 242 7.83 -15.11 13.74
CA ALA A 242 7.27 -15.45 15.04
C ALA A 242 6.44 -16.76 14.99
N ALA A 243 5.63 -16.96 13.95
CA ALA A 243 4.89 -18.21 13.77
C ALA A 243 5.81 -19.43 13.64
N ARG A 244 6.88 -19.32 12.85
CA ARG A 244 7.90 -20.36 12.69
C ARG A 244 8.63 -20.65 14.00
N GLU A 245 9.05 -19.60 14.73
CA GLU A 245 9.69 -19.74 16.04
C GLU A 245 8.78 -20.44 17.04
N ALA A 246 7.51 -20.02 17.12
CA ALA A 246 6.55 -20.59 18.03
C ALA A 246 6.30 -22.08 17.76
N MET A 247 6.12 -22.46 16.49
CA MET A 247 5.96 -23.87 16.11
C MET A 247 7.22 -24.70 16.36
N ARG A 248 8.42 -24.13 16.17
CA ARG A 248 9.69 -24.81 16.49
C ARG A 248 9.82 -25.04 17.99
N ARG A 249 9.54 -24.02 18.80
CA ARG A 249 9.61 -24.14 20.27
C ARG A 249 8.54 -25.08 20.83
N ALA A 250 7.36 -25.12 20.20
CA ALA A 250 6.31 -26.08 20.50
C ALA A 250 6.58 -27.50 19.97
N GLY A 251 7.66 -27.73 19.22
CA GLY A 251 8.06 -29.06 18.74
C GLY A 251 7.21 -29.61 17.59
N VAL A 252 6.46 -28.76 16.87
CA VAL A 252 5.53 -29.20 15.79
C VAL A 252 5.88 -28.73 14.41
N TRP A 253 6.92 -27.89 14.27
CA TRP A 253 7.34 -27.34 12.98
C TRP A 253 7.51 -28.41 11.90
N ASP A 254 8.24 -29.50 12.20
CA ASP A 254 8.54 -30.54 11.21
C ASP A 254 7.28 -31.28 10.73
N ALA A 255 6.29 -31.47 11.61
CA ALA A 255 5.03 -32.12 11.29
C ALA A 255 4.06 -31.21 10.51
N VAL A 256 4.21 -29.89 10.65
CA VAL A 256 3.34 -28.90 10.00
C VAL A 256 3.94 -28.40 8.69
N GLN A 257 5.26 -28.53 8.48
CA GLN A 257 5.96 -27.92 7.33
C GLN A 257 5.35 -28.29 5.98
N SER A 258 4.94 -29.54 5.78
CA SER A 258 4.31 -30.00 4.54
C SER A 258 2.86 -29.50 4.34
N LYS A 259 2.25 -28.93 5.38
CA LYS A 259 0.90 -28.37 5.39
C LYS A 259 0.90 -26.85 5.18
N LEU A 260 2.08 -26.22 5.17
CA LEU A 260 2.18 -24.77 5.17
C LEU A 260 1.75 -24.15 3.84
N VAL A 261 0.95 -23.10 3.97
CA VAL A 261 0.64 -22.16 2.89
C VAL A 261 1.22 -20.81 3.28
N LEU A 262 2.21 -20.34 2.51
CA LEU A 262 2.85 -19.05 2.78
C LEU A 262 2.04 -17.94 2.12
N ALA A 263 1.57 -16.99 2.91
CA ALA A 263 1.00 -15.74 2.43
C ALA A 263 2.06 -14.64 2.44
N GLU A 264 1.89 -13.61 1.62
CA GLU A 264 2.80 -12.47 1.52
C GLU A 264 2.91 -11.70 2.85
N ASN A 265 1.81 -11.50 3.55
CA ASN A 265 1.79 -10.79 4.82
C ASN A 265 0.68 -11.32 5.73
N VAL A 266 0.68 -10.89 6.99
CA VAL A 266 -0.20 -11.43 8.02
C VAL A 266 -1.69 -11.13 7.78
N ALA A 267 -2.02 -10.03 7.09
CA ALA A 267 -3.39 -9.75 6.68
C ALA A 267 -3.87 -10.72 5.60
N GLN A 268 -3.02 -11.01 4.61
CA GLN A 268 -3.32 -12.03 3.61
C GLN A 268 -3.40 -13.43 4.23
N THR A 269 -2.60 -13.73 5.27
CA THR A 269 -2.71 -14.99 6.02
C THR A 269 -4.11 -15.15 6.64
N LEU A 270 -4.64 -14.11 7.28
CA LEU A 270 -6.01 -14.14 7.80
C LEU A 270 -7.03 -14.31 6.67
N GLN A 271 -6.88 -13.58 5.57
CA GLN A 271 -7.76 -13.69 4.41
C GLN A 271 -7.85 -15.12 3.87
N TYR A 272 -6.74 -15.86 3.81
CA TYR A 272 -6.74 -17.26 3.39
C TYR A 272 -7.58 -18.15 4.31
N ALA A 273 -7.54 -17.90 5.61
CA ALA A 273 -8.32 -18.67 6.58
C ALA A 273 -9.81 -18.27 6.55
N GLU A 274 -10.11 -16.98 6.42
CA GLU A 274 -11.50 -16.47 6.30
C GLU A 274 -12.21 -16.99 5.07
N THR A 275 -11.48 -17.13 3.95
CA THR A 275 -12.02 -17.66 2.69
C THR A 275 -12.07 -19.19 2.65
N GLY A 276 -11.59 -19.88 3.68
CA GLY A 276 -11.56 -21.34 3.75
C GLY A 276 -10.51 -21.99 2.83
N ASN A 277 -9.53 -21.22 2.35
CA ASN A 277 -8.42 -21.76 1.55
C ASN A 277 -7.45 -22.60 2.40
N VAL A 278 -7.45 -22.38 3.72
CA VAL A 278 -6.72 -23.14 4.74
C VAL A 278 -7.63 -23.47 5.93
N ASP A 279 -7.25 -24.49 6.71
CA ASP A 279 -8.03 -24.93 7.87
C ASP A 279 -7.75 -24.09 9.13
N ALA A 280 -6.50 -23.62 9.25
CA ALA A 280 -6.03 -22.78 10.34
C ALA A 280 -4.99 -21.79 9.84
N ALA A 281 -4.77 -20.71 10.61
CA ALA A 281 -3.72 -19.75 10.35
C ALA A 281 -3.05 -19.29 11.66
N ILE A 282 -1.78 -18.93 11.59
CA ILE A 282 -1.13 -18.16 12.66
C ILE A 282 -1.08 -16.70 12.21
N VAL A 283 -1.79 -15.82 12.92
CA VAL A 283 -2.01 -14.42 12.53
C VAL A 283 -1.75 -13.47 13.69
N ALA A 284 -1.79 -12.16 13.42
CA ALA A 284 -1.70 -11.14 14.46
C ALA A 284 -2.99 -11.10 15.31
N LEU A 285 -2.83 -10.86 16.62
CA LEU A 285 -3.94 -10.65 17.53
C LEU A 285 -4.81 -9.47 17.07
N SER A 286 -4.20 -8.39 16.57
CA SER A 286 -4.89 -7.20 16.04
C SER A 286 -5.86 -7.47 14.91
N LEU A 287 -5.59 -8.50 14.11
CA LEU A 287 -6.49 -8.95 13.05
C LEU A 287 -7.53 -9.93 13.60
N SER A 288 -7.15 -10.77 14.55
CA SER A 288 -8.03 -11.78 15.16
C SER A 288 -9.21 -11.15 15.90
N VAL A 289 -8.95 -10.11 16.70
CA VAL A 289 -9.99 -9.47 17.55
C VAL A 289 -11.09 -8.77 16.76
N GLN A 290 -10.88 -8.52 15.46
CA GLN A 290 -11.88 -7.91 14.56
C GLN A 290 -12.58 -8.93 13.66
N SER A 291 -12.03 -10.13 13.57
CA SER A 291 -12.57 -11.20 12.73
C SER A 291 -13.73 -11.93 13.43
N GLN A 292 -14.53 -12.66 12.65
CA GLN A 292 -15.64 -13.48 13.16
C GLN A 292 -15.22 -14.92 13.51
N GLY A 293 -13.95 -15.28 13.35
CA GLY A 293 -13.45 -16.64 13.57
C GLY A 293 -13.15 -16.95 15.03
N HIS A 294 -12.78 -18.20 15.27
CA HIS A 294 -12.26 -18.63 16.56
C HIS A 294 -10.75 -18.40 16.61
N TRP A 295 -10.26 -17.96 17.76
CA TRP A 295 -8.83 -17.79 17.94
C TRP A 295 -8.37 -18.12 19.36
N LYS A 296 -7.11 -18.50 19.48
CA LYS A 296 -6.41 -18.73 20.74
C LYS A 296 -5.09 -17.98 20.73
N LEU A 297 -4.81 -17.28 21.81
CA LEU A 297 -3.55 -16.57 21.97
C LEU A 297 -2.39 -17.57 22.09
N ILE A 298 -1.34 -17.36 21.30
CA ILE A 298 -0.12 -18.13 21.44
C ILE A 298 0.71 -17.49 22.56
N SER A 299 1.27 -18.34 23.41
CA SER A 299 2.11 -17.88 24.51
C SER A 299 3.33 -17.14 23.98
N GLN A 300 3.62 -15.99 24.58
CA GLN A 300 4.68 -15.08 24.13
C GLN A 300 6.10 -15.63 24.31
N ASP A 301 6.30 -16.61 25.20
CA ASP A 301 7.60 -17.26 25.42
C ASP A 301 7.97 -18.22 24.28
N LEU A 302 7.04 -18.49 23.37
CA LEU A 302 7.26 -19.37 22.23
C LEU A 302 8.02 -18.71 21.08
N HIS A 303 8.09 -17.38 21.04
CA HIS A 303 8.77 -16.63 19.98
C HIS A 303 9.52 -15.43 20.55
N GLN A 304 10.37 -14.77 19.76
CA GLN A 304 10.97 -13.50 20.16
C GLN A 304 9.92 -12.39 20.22
N PRO A 305 10.08 -11.38 21.09
CA PRO A 305 9.17 -10.23 21.12
C PRO A 305 9.07 -9.55 19.76
N ILE A 306 7.85 -9.27 19.32
CA ILE A 306 7.57 -8.55 18.06
C ILE A 306 7.52 -7.06 18.38
N ASP A 307 8.65 -6.47 18.75
CA ASP A 307 8.75 -5.04 19.08
C ASP A 307 8.64 -4.20 17.81
N GLN A 308 7.79 -3.18 17.84
CA GLN A 308 7.39 -2.42 16.66
C GLN A 308 7.78 -0.95 16.79
N ALA A 309 8.31 -0.40 15.69
CA ALA A 309 8.82 0.96 15.64
C ALA A 309 8.34 1.70 14.39
N LEU A 310 8.30 3.02 14.50
CA LEU A 310 8.00 3.92 13.40
C LEU A 310 9.07 5.01 13.27
N ALA A 311 9.16 5.61 12.09
CA ALA A 311 10.05 6.74 11.82
C ALA A 311 9.53 7.59 10.65
N VAL A 312 9.94 8.87 10.63
CA VAL A 312 9.74 9.75 9.47
C VAL A 312 10.86 9.51 8.45
N MET A 313 10.49 9.39 7.18
CA MET A 313 11.44 9.20 6.09
C MET A 313 12.18 10.51 5.79
N ARG A 314 13.47 10.41 5.45
CA ARG A 314 14.34 11.58 5.26
C ARG A 314 13.88 12.49 4.11
N ASP A 315 13.37 11.90 3.05
CA ASP A 315 13.00 12.62 1.82
C ASP A 315 11.56 13.14 1.82
N THR A 316 10.86 13.06 2.97
CA THR A 316 9.51 13.63 3.11
C THR A 316 9.53 15.13 2.82
N LYS A 317 8.48 15.61 2.15
CA LYS A 317 8.20 17.05 1.99
C LYS A 317 7.25 17.59 3.05
N HIS A 318 6.81 16.72 3.95
CA HIS A 318 5.73 16.94 4.90
C HIS A 318 6.18 16.51 6.32
N GLU A 319 7.42 16.82 6.69
CA GLU A 319 8.03 16.39 7.97
C GLU A 319 7.17 16.78 9.17
N ARG A 320 6.61 18.00 9.17
CA ARG A 320 5.76 18.48 10.27
C ARG A 320 4.54 17.59 10.46
N GLU A 321 3.85 17.28 9.37
CA GLU A 321 2.67 16.42 9.36
C GLU A 321 3.01 14.96 9.69
N ALA A 322 4.12 14.44 9.15
CA ALA A 322 4.63 13.10 9.44
C ALA A 322 4.97 12.91 10.93
N ARG A 323 5.68 13.89 11.53
CA ARG A 323 5.94 13.93 12.98
C ARG A 323 4.64 14.03 13.78
N GLY A 324 3.68 14.82 13.29
CA GLY A 324 2.36 14.95 13.88
C GLY A 324 1.63 13.60 13.94
N PHE A 325 1.64 12.83 12.85
CA PHE A 325 1.02 11.51 12.80
C PHE A 325 1.69 10.52 13.77
N ILE A 326 3.03 10.44 13.79
CA ILE A 326 3.77 9.61 14.74
C ILE A 326 3.46 9.98 16.19
N SER A 327 3.40 11.28 16.48
CA SER A 327 3.05 11.78 17.82
C SER A 327 1.61 11.41 18.19
N TYR A 328 0.70 11.43 17.23
CA TYR A 328 -0.70 11.05 17.42
C TYR A 328 -0.85 9.55 17.68
N VAL A 329 -0.12 8.68 16.95
CA VAL A 329 -0.10 7.23 17.23
C VAL A 329 0.32 6.96 18.69
N ASN A 330 1.30 7.71 19.20
CA ASN A 330 1.79 7.59 20.58
C ASN A 330 1.05 8.46 21.62
N SER A 331 0.02 9.21 21.20
CA SER A 331 -0.82 10.00 22.09
C SER A 331 -1.73 9.10 22.92
N PRO A 332 -2.36 9.59 24.01
CA PRO A 332 -3.34 8.81 24.77
C PRO A 332 -4.44 8.19 23.89
N GLN A 333 -4.94 8.94 22.91
CA GLN A 333 -5.98 8.51 21.97
C GLN A 333 -5.47 7.40 21.04
N GLY A 334 -4.31 7.59 20.42
CA GLY A 334 -3.71 6.58 19.55
C GLY A 334 -3.39 5.29 20.31
N ARG A 335 -2.83 5.43 21.51
CA ARG A 335 -2.54 4.32 22.43
C ARG A 335 -3.80 3.55 22.81
N GLU A 336 -4.90 4.24 23.12
CA GLU A 336 -6.19 3.58 23.41
C GLU A 336 -6.65 2.71 22.23
N VAL A 337 -6.58 3.24 21.01
CA VAL A 337 -6.91 2.47 19.80
C VAL A 337 -6.02 1.24 19.69
N MET A 338 -4.69 1.40 19.80
CA MET A 338 -3.74 0.30 19.74
C MET A 338 -4.03 -0.79 20.79
N SER A 339 -4.30 -0.42 22.04
CA SER A 339 -4.67 -1.38 23.10
C SER A 339 -5.97 -2.14 22.78
N ARG A 340 -7.00 -1.48 22.21
CA ARG A 340 -8.24 -2.18 21.80
C ARG A 340 -7.99 -3.26 20.74
N TYR A 341 -6.99 -3.05 19.90
CA TYR A 341 -6.55 -4.04 18.91
C TYR A 341 -5.54 -5.06 19.50
N GLY A 342 -5.29 -5.08 20.80
CA GLY A 342 -4.46 -6.11 21.44
C GLY A 342 -2.96 -5.92 21.27
N PHE A 343 -2.51 -4.72 20.90
CA PHE A 343 -1.11 -4.34 20.99
C PHE A 343 -0.72 -4.08 22.44
N ILE A 344 0.50 -4.50 22.82
CA ILE A 344 1.09 -4.16 24.11
C ILE A 344 1.88 -2.86 23.92
N LEU A 345 1.61 -1.84 24.72
CA LEU A 345 2.24 -0.55 24.50
C LEU A 345 3.61 -0.46 25.19
N PRO A 346 4.51 0.44 24.72
CA PRO A 346 5.77 0.69 25.41
C PRO A 346 5.52 1.05 26.89
N GLY A 347 6.23 0.35 27.78
CA GLY A 347 6.11 0.50 29.24
C GLY A 347 5.06 -0.40 29.89
N GLU A 348 4.32 -1.22 29.13
CA GLU A 348 3.30 -2.15 29.65
C GLU A 348 3.78 -3.60 29.60
N GLU A 349 3.35 -4.39 30.59
CA GLU A 349 3.61 -5.82 30.62
C GLU A 349 2.55 -6.60 29.82
N PRO A 350 2.93 -7.66 29.09
CA PRO A 350 2.00 -8.52 28.37
C PRO A 350 0.98 -9.18 29.30
N VAL A 351 -0.29 -9.23 28.89
CA VAL A 351 -1.28 -10.10 29.54
C VAL A 351 -0.85 -11.56 29.31
N LYS A 352 -0.67 -12.29 30.42
CA LYS A 352 -0.21 -13.68 30.47
C LYS A 352 -1.18 -14.65 29.84
#